data_AF-A0A1I2MFG3-F1
#
_entry.id   AF-A0A1I2MFG3-F1
#
_cell.length_a   1.000
_cell.length_b   1.000
_cell.length_c   1.000
_cell.angle_alpha   90.00
_cell.angle_beta   90.00
_cell.angle_gamma   90.00
#
_symmetry.space_group_name_H-M   'P 1'
#
loop_
_entity.id
_entity.type
_entity.pdbx_description
1 polymer ?
#
loop_
_entity_poly.entity_id
_entity_poly.type
_entity_poly.pdbx_seq_one_letter_code
_entity_poly.pdbx_strand_id
1 'polypeptide(L)'
;MENRAQWGTRVGFLLAAMGSAIGLGNIWRFPATAYDSGGGAFIVPYLFALLTAGIPLLIMEYTIGHKYRGSAPKSFGRIKKGFEWLGWWQVAISFVISTYYAVIIAWAIMYAFYSFNLT
;
A
#
# COMPACT_ATOMS: atom_id res chain seq x y z
N MET A 1 3.09 -20.48 23.00
CA MET A 1 3.20 -19.64 21.79
C MET A 1 1.90 -19.83 21.03
N GLU A 2 1.03 -18.81 20.96
CA GLU A 2 -0.20 -18.92 20.15
C GLU A 2 0.16 -19.15 18.67
N ASN A 3 -0.44 -20.18 18.08
CA ASN A 3 -0.38 -20.45 16.65
C ASN A 3 -1.06 -19.30 15.91
N ARG A 4 -0.29 -18.32 15.44
CA ARG A 4 -0.82 -17.27 14.56
C ARG A 4 -1.29 -17.89 13.24
N ALA A 5 -2.46 -17.47 12.80
CA ALA A 5 -2.99 -17.81 11.49
C ALA A 5 -1.96 -17.46 10.40
N GLN A 6 -1.66 -18.44 9.54
CA GLN A 6 -0.82 -18.26 8.37
C GLN A 6 -1.69 -18.33 7.11
N TRP A 7 -1.20 -17.73 6.04
CA TRP A 7 -1.82 -17.82 4.74
C TRP A 7 -1.79 -19.26 4.24
N GLY A 8 -2.95 -19.78 3.80
CA GLY A 8 -3.06 -21.14 3.29
C GLY A 8 -2.32 -21.37 1.97
N THR A 9 -2.10 -20.32 1.17
CA THR A 9 -1.33 -20.40 -0.09
C THR A 9 -0.44 -19.18 -0.29
N ARG A 10 0.72 -19.38 -0.94
CA ARG A 10 1.63 -18.28 -1.33
C ARG A 10 0.99 -17.34 -2.34
N VAL A 11 0.19 -17.89 -3.26
CA VAL A 11 -0.53 -17.11 -4.28
C VAL A 11 -1.54 -16.17 -3.61
N GLY A 12 -2.32 -16.64 -2.64
CA GLY A 12 -3.25 -15.79 -1.90
C GLY A 12 -2.55 -14.64 -1.18
N PHE A 13 -1.38 -14.92 -0.59
CA PHE A 13 -0.55 -13.88 0.02
C PHE A 13 -0.07 -12.83 -1.00
N LEU A 14 0.45 -13.28 -2.15
CA LEU A 14 0.93 -12.38 -3.20
C LEU A 14 -0.19 -11.52 -3.78
N LEU A 15 -1.36 -12.09 -4.03
CA LEU A 15 -2.52 -11.36 -4.54
C LEU A 15 -3.01 -10.31 -3.54
N ALA A 16 -3.05 -10.63 -2.24
CA ALA A 16 -3.38 -9.66 -1.20
C ALA A 16 -2.36 -8.50 -1.14
N ALA A 17 -1.07 -8.81 -1.27
CA ALA A 17 -0.01 -7.80 -1.30
C ALA A 17 -0.10 -6.91 -2.55
N MET A 18 -0.32 -7.50 -3.73
CA MET A 18 -0.51 -6.76 -4.99
C MET A 18 -1.77 -5.89 -4.94
N GLY A 19 -2.88 -6.40 -4.42
CA GLY A 19 -4.12 -5.65 -4.23
C GLY A 19 -3.96 -4.48 -3.26
N SER A 20 -3.12 -4.62 -2.23
CA SER A 20 -2.78 -3.49 -1.35
C SER A 20 -1.85 -2.46 -2.00
N ALA A 21 -1.01 -2.86 -2.96
CA ALA A 21 -0.04 -1.98 -3.61
C ALA A 21 -0.63 -1.23 -4.81
N ILE A 22 -1.60 -1.83 -5.51
CA ILE A 22 -2.24 -1.26 -6.69
C ILE A 22 -3.49 -0.48 -6.26
N GLY A 23 -3.38 0.84 -6.20
CA GLY A 23 -4.48 1.73 -5.87
C GLY A 23 -4.92 2.63 -7.02
N LEU A 24 -5.94 3.46 -6.76
CA LEU A 24 -6.45 4.45 -7.72
C LEU A 24 -5.31 5.27 -8.33
N GLY A 25 -4.34 5.74 -7.53
CA GLY A 25 -3.20 6.54 -7.99
C GLY A 25 -2.43 5.96 -9.20
N ASN A 26 -2.36 4.64 -9.35
CA ASN A 26 -1.70 4.01 -10.49
C ASN A 26 -2.46 4.24 -11.81
N ILE A 27 -3.77 4.47 -11.75
CA ILE A 27 -4.65 4.63 -12.92
C ILE A 27 -4.60 6.04 -13.49
N TRP A 28 -4.51 7.07 -12.65
CA TRP A 28 -4.66 8.48 -13.08
C TRP A 28 -3.48 9.36 -12.69
N ARG A 29 -2.90 9.19 -11.49
CA ARG A 29 -1.81 10.06 -11.03
C ARG A 29 -0.49 9.73 -11.71
N PHE A 30 -0.16 8.44 -11.87
CA PHE A 30 1.07 8.05 -12.57
C PHE A 30 1.08 8.54 -14.03
N PRO A 31 0.04 8.28 -14.85
CA PRO A 31 0.02 8.79 -16.22
C PRO A 31 0.05 10.33 -16.29
N ALA A 32 -0.70 11.03 -15.43
CA ALA A 32 -0.68 12.49 -15.39
C ALA A 32 0.71 13.04 -15.06
N THR A 33 1.36 12.51 -14.03
CA THR A 33 2.71 12.94 -13.64
C THR A 33 3.74 12.63 -14.74
N ALA A 34 3.63 11.46 -15.37
CA ALA A 34 4.49 11.09 -16.49
C ALA A 34 4.30 12.05 -17.66
N TYR A 35 3.06 12.36 -18.02
CA TYR A 35 2.73 13.32 -19.08
C TYR A 35 3.33 14.70 -18.81
N ASP A 36 3.11 15.24 -17.60
CA ASP A 36 3.62 16.58 -17.21
C ASP A 36 5.16 16.62 -17.10
N SER A 37 5.80 15.48 -16.83
CA SER A 37 7.25 15.35 -16.63
C SER A 37 8.02 14.89 -17.87
N GLY A 38 7.47 15.12 -19.08
CA GLY A 38 8.14 14.77 -20.34
C GLY A 38 7.82 13.38 -20.88
N GLY A 39 6.65 12.83 -20.53
CA GLY A 39 6.12 11.57 -21.02
C GLY A 39 7.05 10.39 -20.74
N GLY A 40 7.56 9.77 -21.80
CA GLY A 40 8.46 8.61 -21.70
C GLY A 40 9.79 8.91 -21.00
N ALA A 41 10.27 10.17 -21.01
CA ALA A 41 11.51 10.54 -20.33
C ALA A 41 11.42 10.39 -18.80
N PHE A 42 10.22 10.55 -18.23
CA PHE A 42 9.95 10.38 -16.80
C PHE A 42 10.25 8.96 -16.30
N ILE A 43 10.21 7.95 -17.19
CA ILE A 43 10.46 6.56 -16.80
C ILE A 43 11.89 6.38 -16.25
N VAL A 44 12.88 7.11 -16.77
CA VAL A 44 14.28 6.98 -16.33
C VAL A 44 14.46 7.35 -14.85
N PRO A 45 14.11 8.58 -14.40
CA PRO A 45 14.19 8.93 -12.98
C PRO A 45 13.21 8.11 -12.12
N TYR A 46 12.04 7.73 -12.65
CA TYR A 46 11.10 6.85 -11.95
C TYR A 46 11.73 5.48 -11.63
N LEU A 47 12.36 4.83 -12.61
CA LEU A 47 13.04 3.55 -12.41
C LEU A 47 14.23 3.71 -11.44
N PHE A 48 14.99 4.79 -11.53
CA PHE A 48 16.07 5.06 -10.59
C PHE A 48 15.55 5.16 -9.14
N ALA A 49 14.49 5.93 -8.91
CA ALA A 49 13.86 6.06 -7.59
C ALA A 49 13.23 4.72 -7.11
N LEU A 50 12.64 3.95 -8.03
CA LEU A 50 12.08 2.64 -7.73
C LEU A 50 13.17 1.66 -7.27
N LEU A 51 14.29 1.59 -7.98
CA LEU A 51 15.38 0.66 -7.67
C LEU A 51 16.16 1.07 -6.41
N THR A 52 16.35 2.37 -6.17
CA THR A 52 17.18 2.86 -5.05
C THR A 52 16.41 3.10 -3.77
N ALA A 53 15.13 3.49 -3.84
CA ALA A 53 14.30 3.76 -2.67
C ALA A 53 13.10 2.82 -2.56
N GLY A 54 12.33 2.64 -3.64
CA GLY A 54 11.09 1.87 -3.62
C GLY A 54 11.28 0.41 -3.19
N ILE A 55 12.08 -0.35 -3.95
CA ILE A 55 12.35 -1.77 -3.67
C ILE A 55 13.05 -1.96 -2.32
N PRO A 56 14.12 -1.21 -1.97
CA PRO A 56 14.78 -1.38 -0.68
C PRO A 56 13.87 -1.12 0.52
N LEU A 57 13.03 -0.08 0.47
CA LEU A 57 12.07 0.21 1.54
C LEU A 57 11.01 -0.89 1.66
N LEU A 58 10.50 -1.41 0.54
CA LEU A 58 9.55 -2.51 0.53
C LEU A 58 10.16 -3.78 1.17
N ILE A 59 11.39 -4.13 0.81
CA ILE A 59 12.10 -5.28 1.38
C ILE A 59 12.33 -5.09 2.88
N MET A 60 12.70 -3.88 3.30
CA MET A 60 12.89 -3.54 4.72
C MET A 60 11.59 -3.76 5.51
N GLU A 61 10.47 -3.20 5.04
CA GLU A 61 9.17 -3.33 5.71
C GLU A 61 8.71 -4.80 5.76
N TYR A 62 8.85 -5.52 4.65
CA TYR A 62 8.55 -6.94 4.57
C TYR A 62 9.38 -7.76 5.57
N THR A 63 10.69 -7.47 5.66
CA THR A 63 11.60 -8.16 6.57
C THR A 63 11.23 -7.91 8.03
N ILE A 64 10.86 -6.68 8.39
CA ILE A 64 10.38 -6.33 9.73
C ILE A 64 9.10 -7.11 10.06
N GLY A 65 8.12 -7.10 9.15
CA GLY A 65 6.88 -7.86 9.32
C GLY A 65 7.11 -9.36 9.47
N HIS A 66 8.00 -9.93 8.66
CA HIS A 66 8.32 -11.36 8.68
C HIS A 66 9.10 -11.78 9.93
N LYS A 67 10.06 -10.96 10.39
CA LYS A 67 10.92 -11.25 11.55
C LYS A 67 10.15 -11.13 12.86
N TYR A 68 9.42 -10.03 13.05
CA TYR A 68 8.77 -9.76 14.33
C TYR A 68 7.35 -10.32 14.42
N ARG A 69 6.73 -10.69 13.29
CA ARG A 69 5.39 -11.29 13.20
C ARG A 69 4.45 -10.65 14.22
N GLY A 70 4.25 -9.33 14.08
CA GLY A 70 3.56 -8.46 15.03
C GLY A 70 2.81 -7.34 14.30
N SER A 71 1.90 -6.66 14.99
CA SER A 71 1.33 -5.40 14.49
C SER A 71 2.42 -4.33 14.36
N ALA A 72 2.20 -3.30 13.55
CA ALA A 72 3.21 -2.25 13.31
C ALA A 72 3.81 -1.67 14.62
N PRO A 73 3.03 -1.20 15.62
CA PRO A 73 3.58 -0.71 16.89
C PRO A 73 4.44 -1.75 17.62
N LYS A 74 3.94 -2.99 17.70
CA LYS A 74 4.62 -4.09 18.39
C LYS A 74 5.92 -4.50 17.69
N SER A 75 5.96 -4.46 16.36
CA SER A 75 7.15 -4.77 15.57
C SER A 75 8.21 -3.68 15.76
N PHE A 76 7.84 -2.39 15.71
CA PHE A 76 8.79 -1.30 15.96
C PHE A 76 9.27 -1.24 17.41
N GLY A 77 8.40 -1.50 18.39
CA GLY A 77 8.80 -1.60 19.80
C GLY A 77 9.79 -2.75 20.08
N ARG A 78 9.74 -3.84 19.28
CA ARG A 78 10.71 -4.95 19.33
C ARG A 78 12.03 -4.67 18.62
N ILE A 79 12.08 -3.70 17.70
CA ILE A 79 13.33 -3.24 17.08
C ILE A 79 14.12 -2.42 18.10
N LYS A 80 13.47 -1.41 18.70
CA LYS A 80 14.10 -0.55 19.70
C LYS A 80 13.04 -0.03 20.67
N LYS A 81 13.36 -0.06 21.97
CA LYS A 81 12.51 0.52 23.01
C LYS A 81 12.31 2.01 22.72
N GLY A 82 11.04 2.45 22.64
CA GLY A 82 10.66 3.82 22.30
C GLY A 82 10.30 4.05 20.82
N PHE A 83 10.52 3.09 19.92
CA PHE A 83 10.14 3.23 18.49
C PHE A 83 8.69 2.85 18.21
N GLU A 84 7.94 2.40 19.23
CA GLU A 84 6.53 2.01 19.12
C GLU A 84 5.64 3.14 18.55
N TRP A 85 5.98 4.40 18.84
CA TRP A 85 5.23 5.56 18.34
C TRP A 85 5.18 5.61 16.81
N LEU A 86 6.24 5.16 16.11
CA LEU A 86 6.27 5.11 14.64
C LEU A 86 5.22 4.14 14.10
N GLY A 87 5.01 3.00 14.76
CA GLY A 87 3.98 2.07 14.37
C GLY A 87 2.58 2.59 14.65
N TRP A 88 2.37 3.31 15.76
CA TRP A 88 1.09 3.97 16.03
C TRP A 88 0.79 5.08 15.03
N TRP A 89 1.81 5.82 14.62
CA TRP A 89 1.72 6.84 13.57
C TRP A 89 1.30 6.24 12.23
N GLN A 90 1.89 5.12 11.82
CA GLN A 90 1.48 4.39 10.63
C GLN A 90 0.01 3.94 10.69
N VAL A 91 -0.44 3.43 11.85
CA VAL A 91 -1.85 3.04 12.04
C VAL A 91 -2.79 4.24 11.93
N ALA A 92 -2.42 5.38 12.52
CA ALA A 92 -3.21 6.61 12.43
C ALA A 92 -3.35 7.11 10.99
N ILE A 93 -2.25 7.10 10.21
CA ILE A 93 -2.29 7.46 8.79
C ILE A 93 -3.20 6.51 8.02
N SER A 94 -3.08 5.20 8.21
CA SER A 94 -3.94 4.21 7.54
C SER A 94 -5.42 4.39 7.87
N PHE A 95 -5.74 4.78 9.11
CA PHE A 95 -7.11 5.11 9.50
C PHE A 95 -7.64 6.32 8.73
N VAL A 96 -6.89 7.42 8.70
CA VAL A 96 -7.27 8.62 7.94
C VAL A 96 -7.46 8.29 6.45
N ILE A 97 -6.53 7.52 5.85
CA ILE A 97 -6.65 7.10 4.46
C ILE A 97 -7.94 6.33 4.22
N SER A 98 -8.26 5.40 5.10
CA SER A 98 -9.46 4.56 4.99
C SER A 98 -10.76 5.37 4.98
N THR A 99 -10.83 6.48 5.73
CA THR A 99 -12.04 7.31 5.81
C THR A 99 -12.45 7.92 4.46
N TYR A 100 -11.51 8.47 3.70
CA TYR A 100 -11.83 9.09 2.41
C TYR A 100 -11.78 8.08 1.25
N TYR A 101 -10.92 7.05 1.32
CA TYR A 101 -10.88 6.03 0.28
C TYR A 101 -12.18 5.24 0.17
N ALA A 102 -12.86 5.00 1.30
CA ALA A 102 -14.17 4.34 1.31
C ALA A 102 -15.22 5.12 0.49
N VAL A 103 -15.20 6.46 0.57
CA VAL A 103 -16.11 7.33 -0.19
C VAL A 103 -15.84 7.24 -1.69
N ILE A 104 -14.57 7.24 -2.10
CA ILE A 104 -14.19 7.10 -3.52
C ILE A 104 -14.67 5.76 -4.09
N ILE A 105 -14.50 4.67 -3.32
CA ILE A 105 -14.98 3.35 -3.72
C ILE A 105 -16.52 3.34 -3.84
N ALA A 106 -17.21 3.97 -2.88
CA ALA A 106 -18.67 4.11 -2.94
C ALA A 106 -19.14 4.85 -4.20
N TRP A 107 -18.44 5.93 -4.60
CA TRP A 107 -18.72 6.61 -5.86
C TRP A 107 -18.48 5.70 -7.07
N ALA A 108 -17.36 4.98 -7.12
CA ALA A 108 -17.08 4.07 -8.23
C ALA A 108 -18.17 3.00 -8.40
N ILE A 109 -18.63 2.43 -7.28
CA ILE A 109 -19.74 1.46 -7.27
C ILE A 109 -21.06 2.11 -7.72
N MET A 110 -21.35 3.32 -7.24
CA MET A 110 -22.57 4.06 -7.62
C MET A 110 -22.58 4.35 -9.14
N TYR A 111 -21.48 4.86 -9.69
CA TYR A 111 -21.35 5.10 -11.13
C TYR A 111 -21.43 3.80 -11.94
N ALA A 112 -20.89 2.69 -11.43
CA ALA A 112 -21.05 1.39 -12.06
C ALA A 112 -22.52 0.98 -12.13
N PHE A 113 -23.30 1.13 -11.05
CA PHE A 113 -24.73 0.84 -11.08
C PHE A 113 -25.54 1.79 -11.96
N TYR A 114 -25.20 3.09 -11.97
CA TYR A 114 -25.83 4.07 -12.86
C TYR A 114 -25.54 3.79 -14.33
N SER A 115 -24.38 3.22 -14.66
CA SER A 115 -24.07 2.82 -16.04
C SER A 115 -25.02 1.76 -16.60
N PHE A 116 -25.67 0.97 -15.74
CA PHE A 116 -26.68 -0.02 -16.12
C PHE A 116 -28.12 0.54 -16.09
N ASN A 117 -28.35 1.69 -15.45
CA ASN A 117 -29.65 2.35 -15.36
C ASN A 117 -29.72 3.63 -16.22
N LEU A 118 -28.99 3.66 -17.34
CA LEU A 118 -29.23 4.64 -18.40
C LEU A 118 -30.53 4.27 -19.14
N THR A 119 -31.66 4.52 -18.49
CA THR A 119 -33.01 4.56 -19.06
C THR A 119 -33.74 5.70 -18.39
#